data_AF-A0A6C0EPP0-F1
#
_entry.id   AF-A0A6C0EPP0-F1
#
_cell.length_a   1.000
_cell.length_b   1.000
_cell.length_c   1.000
_cell.angle_alpha   90.00
_cell.angle_beta   90.00
_cell.angle_gamma   90.00
#
_symmetry.space_group_name_H-M   'P 1'
#
loop_
_entity.id
_entity.type
_entity.pdbx_description
1 polymer ?
#
loop_
_entity_poly.entity_id
_entity_poly.type
_entity_poly.pdbx_seq_one_letter_code
_entity_poly.pdbx_strand_id
1 'polypeptide(L)'
;MDYKLLAFSTLGVGAVLFISGVIVSLLSTQLQCSKIGFSTSLKQGGISALAPTLVYALAAIFTMIRHPFSGTFESFGVPEETARVLGVGYITMLTAWVTSVWNVHNSEKAVCQADLKEMTDFKKKLMSELAQKEKAKEDHATKK
;
A
#
# COMPACT_ATOMS: atom_id res chain seq x y z
N MET A 1 30.74 11.10 -10.29
CA MET A 1 29.31 11.22 -9.89
C MET A 1 29.15 12.53 -9.16
N ASP A 2 28.19 13.35 -9.55
CA ASP A 2 27.83 14.53 -8.76
C ASP A 2 26.85 14.09 -7.66
N TYR A 3 27.38 13.97 -6.43
CA TYR A 3 26.64 13.48 -5.27
C TYR A 3 25.46 14.39 -4.92
N LYS A 4 25.55 15.70 -5.24
CA LYS A 4 24.47 16.65 -5.01
C LYS A 4 23.31 16.37 -5.96
N LEU A 5 23.61 16.18 -7.25
CA LEU A 5 22.60 15.83 -8.25
C LEU A 5 21.90 14.51 -7.93
N LEU A 6 22.67 13.51 -7.49
CA LEU A 6 22.13 12.22 -7.05
C LEU A 6 21.20 12.37 -5.83
N ALA A 7 21.61 13.15 -4.84
CA ALA A 7 20.81 13.40 -3.64
C ALA A 7 19.48 14.11 -3.98
N PHE A 8 19.52 15.17 -4.80
CA PHE A 8 18.31 15.86 -5.25
C PHE A 8 17.39 14.95 -6.05
N SER A 9 17.94 14.15 -6.95
CA SER A 9 17.17 13.20 -7.75
C SER A 9 16.52 12.11 -6.88
N THR A 10 17.25 11.57 -5.91
CA THR A 10 16.73 10.55 -4.98
C THR A 10 15.64 11.12 -4.07
N LEU A 11 15.80 12.36 -3.59
CA LEU A 11 14.77 13.05 -2.83
C LEU A 11 13.52 13.32 -3.66
N GLY A 12 13.69 13.72 -4.92
CA GLY A 12 12.57 13.92 -5.85
C GLY A 12 11.78 12.63 -6.07
N VAL A 13 12.47 11.53 -6.37
CA VAL A 13 11.84 10.20 -6.53
C VAL A 13 11.15 9.77 -5.24
N GLY A 14 11.80 9.95 -4.08
CA GLY A 14 11.22 9.61 -2.79
C GLY A 14 9.96 10.42 -2.45
N ALA A 15 9.93 11.71 -2.78
CA ALA A 15 8.76 12.55 -2.57
C ALA A 15 7.57 12.11 -3.45
N VAL A 16 7.81 11.78 -4.72
CA VAL A 16 6.77 11.29 -5.62
C VAL A 16 6.23 9.94 -5.16
N LEU A 17 7.11 9.02 -4.76
CA LEU A 17 6.73 7.70 -4.24
C LEU A 17 5.98 7.79 -2.91
N PHE A 18 6.35 8.77 -2.07
CA PHE A 18 5.64 9.05 -0.83
C PHE A 18 4.21 9.53 -1.09
N ILE A 19 4.05 10.56 -1.93
CA ILE A 19 2.73 11.13 -2.26
C ILE A 19 1.83 10.07 -2.91
N SER A 20 2.36 9.33 -3.89
CA SER A 20 1.61 8.24 -4.53
C SER A 20 1.23 7.13 -3.55
N GLY A 21 2.15 6.73 -2.65
CA GLY A 21 1.87 5.77 -1.59
C GLY A 21 0.73 6.22 -0.67
N VAL A 22 0.73 7.50 -0.23
CA VAL A 22 -0.33 8.07 0.60
C VAL A 22 -1.69 8.06 -0.13
N ILE A 23 -1.71 8.47 -1.41
CA ILE A 23 -2.92 8.49 -2.24
C ILE A 23 -3.49 7.07 -2.39
N VAL A 24 -2.63 6.09 -2.68
CA VAL A 24 -3.04 4.68 -2.82
C VAL A 24 -3.61 4.14 -1.51
N SER A 25 -2.99 4.40 -0.36
CA SER A 25 -3.52 3.98 0.95
C SER A 25 -4.87 4.62 1.27
N LEU A 26 -5.04 5.91 0.95
CA LEU A 26 -6.30 6.61 1.16
C LEU A 26 -7.42 6.03 0.28
N LEU A 27 -7.12 5.81 -1.00
CA LEU A 27 -8.06 5.21 -1.94
C LEU A 27 -8.43 3.78 -1.55
N SER A 28 -7.46 2.95 -1.15
CA SER A 28 -7.76 1.55 -0.78
C SER A 28 -8.63 1.47 0.47
N THR A 29 -8.34 2.27 1.49
CA THR A 29 -9.12 2.30 2.73
C THR A 29 -10.53 2.89 2.53
N GLN A 30 -10.67 3.88 1.64
CA GLN A 30 -11.96 4.43 1.26
C GLN A 30 -12.79 3.40 0.46
N LEU A 31 -12.20 2.73 -0.54
CA LEU A 31 -12.92 1.80 -1.42
C LEU A 31 -13.36 0.52 -0.70
N GLN A 32 -12.51 -0.03 0.16
CA GLN A 32 -12.82 -1.31 0.80
C GLN A 32 -13.59 -1.17 2.11
N CYS A 33 -13.36 -0.08 2.84
CA CYS A 33 -13.83 0.02 4.23
C CYS A 33 -14.58 1.32 4.51
N SER A 34 -14.72 2.21 3.53
CA SER A 34 -15.43 3.49 3.63
C SER A 34 -14.99 4.35 4.83
N LYS A 35 -13.78 4.10 5.35
CA LYS A 35 -13.17 4.77 6.51
C LYS A 35 -11.88 5.44 6.05
N ILE A 36 -11.65 6.68 6.51
CA ILE A 36 -10.46 7.46 6.14
C ILE A 36 -9.45 7.39 7.28
N GLY A 37 -8.34 6.68 7.07
CA GLY A 37 -7.23 6.61 8.01
C GLY A 37 -6.04 7.47 7.57
N PHE A 38 -6.14 8.79 7.66
CA PHE A 38 -5.09 9.70 7.16
C PHE A 38 -3.73 9.50 7.86
N SER A 39 -3.72 9.35 9.18
CA SER A 39 -2.48 9.09 9.94
C SER A 39 -1.82 7.76 9.56
N THR A 40 -2.64 6.73 9.35
CA THR A 40 -2.18 5.40 8.89
C THR A 40 -1.64 5.48 7.46
N SER A 41 -2.30 6.24 6.60
CA SER A 41 -1.90 6.43 5.19
C SER A 41 -0.56 7.17 5.08
N LEU A 42 -0.32 8.18 5.94
CA LEU A 42 0.98 8.86 6.01
C LEU A 42 2.12 7.93 6.43
N LYS A 43 1.91 7.15 7.50
CA LYS A 43 2.93 6.19 7.97
C LYS A 43 3.22 5.13 6.92
N GLN A 44 2.17 4.56 6.33
CA GLN A 44 2.33 3.47 5.38
C GLN A 44 2.88 3.96 4.03
N GLY A 45 2.46 5.13 3.55
CA GLY A 45 3.05 5.80 2.38
C GLY A 45 4.55 6.10 2.57
N GLY A 46 4.94 6.51 3.78
CA GLY A 46 6.34 6.65 4.19
C GLY A 46 7.11 5.34 4.05
N ILE A 47 6.62 4.28 4.68
CA ILE A 47 7.28 2.96 4.66
C ILE A 47 7.36 2.42 3.23
N SER A 48 6.30 2.58 2.43
CA SER A 48 6.25 2.07 1.05
C SER A 48 7.17 2.80 0.09
N ALA A 49 7.51 4.07 0.38
CA ALA A 49 8.41 4.86 -0.44
C ALA A 49 9.89 4.58 -0.14
N LEU A 50 10.24 4.12 1.07
CA LEU A 50 11.63 3.90 1.46
C LEU A 50 12.35 2.88 0.59
N ALA A 51 11.77 1.68 0.43
CA ALA A 51 12.41 0.60 -0.32
C ALA A 51 12.67 0.96 -1.81
N PRO A 52 11.69 1.44 -2.60
CA PRO A 52 11.96 1.83 -3.98
C PRO A 52 12.91 3.03 -4.10
N THR A 53 12.91 3.96 -3.13
CA THR A 53 13.88 5.08 -3.11
C THR A 53 15.31 4.59 -2.85
N LEU A 54 15.50 3.64 -1.93
CA LEU A 54 16.79 3.01 -1.68
C LEU A 54 17.27 2.25 -2.91
N VAL A 55 16.37 1.50 -3.55
CA VAL A 55 16.69 0.74 -4.77
C VAL A 55 17.05 1.67 -5.92
N TYR A 56 16.36 2.81 -6.07
CA TYR A 56 16.74 3.85 -7.02
C TYR A 56 18.17 4.36 -6.77
N ALA A 57 18.50 4.71 -5.53
CA ALA A 57 19.83 5.17 -5.16
C ALA A 57 20.90 4.11 -5.45
N LEU A 58 20.64 2.86 -5.10
CA LEU A 58 21.54 1.73 -5.35
C LEU A 58 21.73 1.47 -6.86
N ALA A 59 20.65 1.47 -7.64
CA ALA A 59 20.71 1.26 -9.09
C ALA A 59 21.40 2.43 -9.82
N ALA A 60 21.33 3.65 -9.27
CA ALA A 60 22.03 4.81 -9.80
C ALA A 60 23.54 4.78 -9.51
N ILE A 61 23.96 4.22 -8.36
CA ILE A 61 25.38 4.12 -7.95
C ILE A 61 26.05 2.88 -8.56
N PHE A 62 25.42 1.71 -8.46
CA PHE A 62 26.02 0.44 -8.83
C PHE A 62 25.60 0.00 -10.22
N THR A 63 26.55 0.03 -11.15
CA THR A 63 26.36 -0.46 -12.52
C THR A 63 25.98 -1.94 -12.55
N MET A 64 26.49 -2.75 -11.61
CA MET A 64 26.17 -4.18 -11.50
C MET A 64 24.66 -4.45 -11.36
N ILE A 65 23.94 -3.60 -10.63
CA ILE A 65 22.49 -3.75 -10.41
C ILE A 65 21.72 -3.33 -11.67
N ARG A 66 22.19 -2.27 -12.35
CA ARG A 66 21.53 -1.71 -13.53
C ARG A 66 21.77 -2.52 -14.80
N HIS A 67 22.98 -3.05 -14.97
CA HIS A 67 23.46 -3.66 -16.21
C HIS A 67 22.56 -4.77 -16.79
N PRO A 68 22.01 -5.72 -16.01
CA PRO A 68 21.14 -6.75 -16.58
C PRO A 68 19.88 -6.15 -17.21
N PHE A 69 19.36 -5.06 -16.65
CA PHE A 69 18.17 -4.39 -17.16
C PHE A 69 18.51 -3.45 -18.33
N SER A 70 19.55 -2.63 -18.22
CA SER A 70 19.95 -1.74 -19.33
C SER A 70 20.44 -2.53 -20.56
N GLY A 71 21.20 -3.60 -20.37
CA GLY A 71 21.66 -4.47 -21.47
C GLY A 71 20.52 -5.18 -22.19
N THR A 72 19.43 -5.49 -21.46
CA THR A 72 18.21 -6.00 -22.08
C THR A 72 17.58 -4.94 -22.98
N PHE A 73 17.44 -3.69 -22.52
CA PHE A 73 16.91 -2.59 -23.34
C PHE A 73 17.82 -2.23 -24.53
N GLU A 74 19.14 -2.28 -24.37
CA GLU A 74 20.11 -2.12 -25.46
C GLU A 74 19.92 -3.20 -26.52
N SER A 75 19.69 -4.46 -26.11
CA SER A 75 19.41 -5.58 -27.02
C SER A 75 18.09 -5.39 -27.80
N PHE A 76 17.16 -4.59 -27.28
CA PHE A 76 15.94 -4.18 -27.98
C PHE A 76 16.13 -2.96 -28.90
N GLY A 77 17.36 -2.47 -29.07
CA GLY A 77 17.68 -1.36 -29.97
C GLY A 77 17.55 0.03 -29.35
N VAL A 78 17.43 0.12 -28.02
CA VAL A 78 17.38 1.41 -27.32
C VAL A 78 18.80 1.99 -27.20
N PRO A 79 19.02 3.29 -27.47
CA PRO A 79 20.31 3.94 -27.25
C PRO A 79 20.80 3.77 -25.82
N GLU A 80 22.10 3.55 -25.62
CA GLU A 80 22.73 3.25 -24.32
C GLU A 80 22.32 4.22 -23.20
N GLU A 81 22.33 5.53 -23.49
CA GLU A 81 21.91 6.56 -22.54
C GLU A 81 20.44 6.43 -22.10
N THR A 82 19.56 6.09 -23.04
CA THR A 82 18.13 5.88 -22.74
C THR A 82 17.91 4.53 -22.05
N ALA A 83 18.62 3.49 -22.46
CA ALA A 83 18.55 2.16 -21.85
C ALA A 83 19.01 2.18 -20.38
N ARG A 84 20.02 3.01 -20.06
CA ARG A 84 20.45 3.28 -18.69
C ARG A 84 19.32 3.88 -17.84
N VAL A 85 18.65 4.92 -18.34
CA VAL A 85 17.56 5.58 -17.60
C VAL A 85 16.37 4.62 -17.43
N LEU A 86 15.99 3.92 -18.50
CA LEU A 86 14.92 2.93 -18.47
C LEU A 86 15.23 1.76 -17.54
N GLY A 87 16.47 1.27 -17.51
CA GLY A 87 16.90 0.21 -16.61
C GLY A 87 16.73 0.60 -15.14
N VAL A 88 17.18 1.79 -14.75
CA VAL A 88 16.99 2.29 -13.37
C VAL A 88 15.50 2.48 -13.07
N GLY A 89 14.76 3.13 -13.96
CA GLY A 89 13.32 3.35 -13.80
C GLY A 89 12.51 2.07 -13.66
N TYR A 90 12.86 1.03 -14.43
CA TYR A 90 12.19 -0.26 -14.41
C TYR A 90 12.41 -1.00 -13.08
N ILE A 91 13.64 -1.03 -12.55
CA ILE A 91 13.94 -1.65 -11.26
C ILE A 91 13.19 -0.91 -10.13
N THR A 92 13.19 0.43 -10.16
CA THR A 92 12.45 1.24 -9.20
C THR A 92 10.94 0.99 -9.30
N MET A 93 10.39 0.85 -10.51
CA MET A 93 8.99 0.50 -10.72
C MET A 93 8.65 -0.87 -10.14
N LEU A 94 9.46 -1.90 -10.40
CA LEU A 94 9.23 -3.25 -9.88
C LEU A 94 9.18 -3.27 -8.36
N THR A 95 10.10 -2.57 -7.71
CA THR A 95 10.14 -2.49 -6.25
C THR A 95 9.00 -1.64 -5.68
N ALA A 96 8.65 -0.54 -6.36
CA ALA A 96 7.50 0.28 -6.00
C ALA A 96 6.17 -0.49 -6.11
N TRP A 97 6.03 -1.38 -7.10
CA TRP A 97 4.86 -2.24 -7.22
C TRP A 97 4.70 -3.15 -6.00
N VAL A 98 5.76 -3.88 -5.64
CA VAL A 98 5.73 -4.81 -4.50
C VAL A 98 5.41 -4.06 -3.20
N THR A 99 6.02 -2.89 -2.99
CA THR A 99 5.73 -2.09 -1.79
C THR A 99 4.34 -1.47 -1.81
N SER A 100 3.76 -1.20 -2.98
CA SER A 100 2.40 -0.68 -3.10
C SER A 100 1.36 -1.74 -2.73
N VAL A 101 1.55 -3.00 -3.15
CA VAL A 101 0.68 -4.11 -2.72
C VAL A 101 0.79 -4.32 -1.21
N TRP A 102 2.01 -4.28 -0.66
CA TRP A 102 2.24 -4.35 0.79
C TRP A 102 1.62 -3.17 1.55
N ASN A 103 1.66 -1.98 0.96
CA ASN A 103 1.05 -0.77 1.50
C ASN A 103 -0.46 -0.96 1.66
N VAL A 104 -1.13 -1.30 0.55
CA VAL A 104 -2.58 -1.54 0.48
C VAL A 104 -3.03 -2.54 1.54
N HIS A 105 -2.40 -3.71 1.60
CA HIS A 105 -2.77 -4.77 2.54
C HIS A 105 -2.68 -4.33 4.02
N ASN A 106 -1.63 -3.59 4.39
CA ASN A 106 -1.46 -3.14 5.77
C ASN A 106 -2.35 -1.94 6.10
N SER A 107 -2.59 -1.03 5.15
CA SER A 107 -3.55 0.06 5.32
C SER A 107 -4.96 -0.47 5.56
N GLU A 108 -5.36 -1.50 4.82
CA GLU A 108 -6.63 -2.20 5.03
C GLU A 108 -6.67 -2.83 6.42
N LYS A 109 -5.68 -3.65 6.79
CA LYS A 109 -5.66 -4.31 8.10
C LYS A 109 -5.73 -3.33 9.28
N ALA A 110 -5.15 -2.15 9.14
CA ALA A 110 -5.11 -1.14 10.18
C ALA A 110 -6.40 -0.28 10.26
N VAL A 111 -7.09 -0.04 9.14
CA VAL A 111 -8.25 0.86 9.09
C VAL A 111 -9.59 0.09 9.06
N CYS A 112 -9.60 -1.11 8.49
CA CYS A 112 -10.78 -1.94 8.30
C CYS A 112 -11.18 -2.76 9.53
N GLN A 113 -10.65 -2.43 10.72
CA GLN A 113 -11.14 -3.07 11.94
C GLN A 113 -12.59 -2.63 12.18
N ALA A 114 -13.45 -3.61 12.48
CA ALA A 114 -14.79 -3.34 12.95
C ALA A 114 -14.67 -2.48 14.21
N ASP A 115 -15.35 -1.34 14.21
CA ASP A 115 -15.29 -0.42 15.32
C ASP A 115 -15.79 -1.14 16.59
N LEU A 116 -15.20 -0.88 17.76
CA LEU A 116 -15.70 -1.46 19.02
C LEU A 116 -17.20 -1.16 19.20
N LYS A 117 -17.67 -0.03 18.68
CA LYS A 117 -19.08 0.33 18.66
C LYS A 117 -19.90 -0.56 17.73
N GLU A 118 -19.40 -0.90 16.55
CA GLU A 118 -20.05 -1.83 15.60
C GLU A 118 -20.14 -3.24 16.18
N MET A 119 -19.08 -3.73 16.83
CA MET A 119 -19.12 -5.03 17.50
C MET A 119 -20.08 -5.04 18.70
N THR A 120 -20.15 -3.93 19.45
CA THR A 120 -21.07 -3.81 20.60
C THR A 120 -22.52 -3.73 20.16
N ASP A 121 -22.81 -2.98 19.09
CA ASP A 121 -24.15 -2.86 18.53
C ASP A 121 -24.60 -4.16 17.87
N PHE A 122 -23.69 -4.87 17.19
CA PHE A 122 -23.97 -6.21 16.66
C PHE A 122 -24.28 -7.21 17.78
N LYS A 123 -23.48 -7.21 18.85
CA LYS A 123 -23.72 -8.05 20.03
C LYS A 123 -25.06 -7.73 20.69
N LYS A 124 -25.40 -6.46 20.88
CA LYS A 124 -26.71 -6.05 21.43
C LYS A 124 -27.87 -6.53 20.55
N LYS A 125 -27.75 -6.38 19.23
CA LYS A 125 -28.77 -6.83 18.28
C LYS A 125 -28.98 -8.35 18.34
N LEU A 126 -27.90 -9.12 18.35
CA LEU A 126 -27.96 -10.58 18.52
C LEU A 126 -28.61 -11.01 19.85
N MET A 127 -28.25 -10.36 20.96
CA MET A 127 -28.85 -10.67 22.26
C MET A 127 -30.35 -10.34 22.28
N SER A 128 -30.77 -9.26 21.62
CA SER A 128 -32.19 -8.90 21.51
C SER A 128 -32.99 -9.86 20.61
N GLU A 129 -32.43 -10.32 19.49
CA GLU A 129 -33.07 -11.33 18.64
C GLU A 129 -33.19 -12.68 19.34
N LEU A 130 -32.16 -13.10 20.09
CA LEU A 130 -32.21 -14.35 20.87
C LEU A 130 -33.30 -14.28 21.94
N ALA A 131 -33.35 -13.18 22.70
CA ALA A 131 -34.39 -12.98 23.71
C ALA A 131 -35.81 -12.96 23.11
N GLN A 132 -35.98 -12.37 21.91
CA GLN A 132 -37.26 -12.41 21.20
C GLN A 132 -37.61 -13.83 20.72
N LYS A 133 -36.64 -14.60 20.21
CA LYS A 133 -36.85 -15.98 19.78
C LYS A 133 -37.15 -16.93 20.94
N GLU A 134 -36.55 -16.71 22.12
CA GLU A 134 -36.86 -17.48 23.32
C GLU A 134 -38.27 -17.18 23.83
N LYS A 135 -38.66 -15.91 23.93
CA LYS A 135 -40.06 -15.54 24.26
C LYS A 135 -41.05 -16.13 23.28
N ALA A 136 -40.78 -16.05 21.98
CA ALA A 136 -41.65 -16.64 20.96
C ALA A 136 -41.75 -18.17 21.09
N LYS A 137 -40.68 -18.86 21.51
CA LYS A 137 -40.71 -20.30 21.78
C LYS A 137 -41.50 -20.65 23.03
N GLU A 138 -41.37 -19.86 24.10
CA GLU A 138 -42.13 -20.03 25.34
C GLU A 138 -43.64 -19.77 25.12
N ASP A 139 -43.99 -18.73 24.35
CA ASP A 139 -45.38 -18.43 23.96
C ASP A 139 -45.98 -19.51 23.04
N HIS A 140 -45.16 -20.15 22.19
CA HIS A 140 -45.59 -21.28 21.37
C HIS A 140 -45.71 -22.59 22.16
N ALA A 141 -44.93 -22.77 23.22
CA ALA A 141 -44.98 -23.96 24.08
C ALA A 141 -46.17 -23.93 25.05
N THR A 142 -46.60 -22.75 25.50
CA THR A 142 -47.76 -22.56 26.39
C THR A 142 -49.11 -22.58 25.69
N LYS A 143 -49.14 -22.39 24.35
CA LYS A 143 -50.36 -22.48 23.52
C LYS A 143 -50.66 -23.88 22.98
N LYS A 144 -49.85 -24.87 23.34
CA LYS A 144 -50.02 -26.28 22.94
C LYS A 144 -50.56 -27.09 24.11
#